data_AF-A0A377AMN8-F1
#
_entry.id   AF-A0A377AMN8-F1
#
_cell.length_a   1.000
_cell.length_b   1.000
_cell.length_c   1.000
_cell.angle_alpha   90.00
_cell.angle_beta   90.00
_cell.angle_gamma   90.00
#
_symmetry.space_group_name_H-M   'P 1'
#
loop_
_entity.id
_entity.type
_entity.pdbx_description
1 polymer ?
#
loop_
_entity_poly.entity_id
_entity_poly.type
_entity_poly.pdbx_seq_one_letter_code
_entity_poly.pdbx_strand_id
1 'polypeptide(L)'
;MTRTPLTVFVIPDVEKEKYQSYLNKTYGVFEYSHLEKTTYIQTYAQLMRLRNGGSLKSNLYESLILPIIAKTPRGIDFGSGQGDYARMLRAKGYNLHDLELFRRKGAGNTLDRTATNRMIDTLVDDLKTRGRYDYVICDSVLNSVDSVEAEWSVLTVLKGLCKSWWVNILFWS
;
A
#
# COMPACT_ATOMS: atom_id res chain seq x y z
N MET A 1 14.43 24.76 -19.08
CA MET A 1 13.74 24.66 -17.78
C MET A 1 12.54 25.59 -17.79
N THR A 2 11.33 25.06 -17.90
CA THR A 2 10.07 25.83 -17.80
C THR A 2 9.80 26.11 -16.32
N ARG A 3 9.80 27.39 -15.93
CA ARG A 3 9.43 27.83 -14.57
C ARG A 3 7.91 27.77 -14.45
N THR A 4 7.41 26.80 -13.70
CA THR A 4 5.99 26.71 -13.36
C THR A 4 5.68 27.75 -12.27
N PRO A 5 4.65 28.60 -12.44
CA PRO A 5 4.24 29.53 -11.38
C PRO A 5 3.77 28.73 -10.15
N LEU A 6 4.29 29.09 -8.98
CA LEU A 6 3.97 28.46 -7.70
C LEU A 6 3.21 29.45 -6.84
N THR A 7 2.03 29.06 -6.36
CA THR A 7 1.30 29.86 -5.38
C THR A 7 1.95 29.67 -4.02
N VAL A 8 2.52 30.75 -3.49
CA VAL A 8 3.16 30.76 -2.16
C VAL A 8 2.34 31.67 -1.26
N PHE A 9 1.99 31.17 -0.08
CA PHE A 9 1.41 31.96 1.00
C PHE A 9 2.51 32.31 1.99
N VAL A 10 2.78 33.60 2.17
CA VAL A 10 3.81 34.11 3.07
C VAL A 10 3.15 34.51 4.38
N ILE A 11 3.68 34.01 5.49
CA ILE A 11 3.26 34.44 6.83
C ILE A 11 3.96 35.78 7.11
N PRO A 12 3.22 36.86 7.41
CA PRO A 12 3.82 38.14 7.79
C PRO A 12 4.74 37.98 9.02
N ASP A 13 5.87 38.69 9.04
CA ASP A 13 6.85 38.58 10.15
C ASP A 13 6.23 38.85 11.52
N VAL A 14 5.24 39.73 11.59
CA VAL A 14 4.50 40.05 12.83
C VAL A 14 3.71 38.87 13.39
N GLU A 15 3.38 37.87 12.58
CA GLU A 15 2.67 36.67 13.00
C GLU A 15 3.60 35.46 13.16
N LYS A 16 4.91 35.62 12.91
CA LYS A 16 5.90 34.55 12.93
C LYS A 16 5.88 33.74 14.22
N GLU A 17 5.91 34.41 15.38
CA GLU A 17 5.94 33.73 16.68
C GLU A 17 4.67 32.92 16.94
N LYS A 18 3.51 33.48 16.58
CA LYS A 18 2.20 32.81 16.68
C LYS A 18 2.14 31.57 15.80
N TYR A 19 2.51 31.67 14.52
CA TYR A 19 2.51 30.51 13.61
C TYR A 19 3.60 29.50 13.96
N GLN A 20 4.77 29.93 14.38
CA GLN A 20 5.83 29.05 14.89
C GLN A 20 5.32 28.24 16.09
N SER A 21 4.52 28.85 16.98
CA SER A 21 3.89 28.15 18.10
C SER A 21 2.84 27.11 17.67
N TYR A 22 2.18 27.30 16.52
CA TYR A 22 1.19 26.34 15.99
C TYR A 22 1.88 25.21 15.23
N LEU A 23 2.85 25.55 14.39
CA LEU A 23 3.55 24.62 13.51
C LEU A 23 4.57 23.74 14.26
N ASN A 24 5.14 24.23 15.36
CA ASN A 24 6.08 23.46 16.19
C ASN A 24 5.40 22.60 17.27
N LYS A 25 4.07 22.66 17.38
CA LYS A 25 3.36 21.72 18.25
C LYS A 25 3.29 20.37 17.56
N THR A 26 3.52 19.31 18.32
CA THR A 26 3.07 17.97 17.94
C THR A 26 1.55 18.07 17.82
N TYR A 27 1.01 18.09 16.60
CA TYR A 27 -0.43 18.04 16.41
C TYR A 27 -0.95 16.80 17.13
N GLY A 28 -1.95 16.99 18.00
CA GLY A 28 -2.58 15.87 18.69
C GLY A 28 -3.14 14.88 17.67
N VAL A 29 -3.11 13.59 18.01
CA VAL A 29 -3.80 12.58 17.21
C VAL A 29 -5.30 12.79 17.43
N PHE A 30 -6.08 12.89 16.36
CA PHE A 30 -7.53 12.86 16.50
C PHE A 30 -7.95 11.50 17.08
N GLU A 31 -8.50 11.51 18.30
CA GLU A 31 -8.94 10.31 18.99
C GLU A 31 -10.34 9.90 18.49
N TYR A 32 -10.40 8.84 17.69
CA TYR A 32 -11.65 8.26 17.19
C TYR A 32 -11.93 6.87 17.78
N SER A 33 -11.28 6.52 18.89
CA SER A 33 -11.41 5.23 19.59
C SER A 33 -12.86 4.95 20.04
N HIS A 34 -13.61 6.01 20.34
CA HIS A 34 -15.00 5.97 20.80
C HIS A 34 -16.02 5.83 19.65
N LEU A 35 -15.58 5.92 18.39
CA LEU A 35 -16.45 5.65 17.25
C LEU A 35 -16.37 4.17 16.90
N GLU A 36 -17.52 3.52 16.72
CA GLU A 36 -17.57 2.15 16.23
C GLU A 36 -17.09 2.13 14.77
N LYS A 37 -15.86 1.66 14.56
CA LYS A 37 -15.25 1.55 13.24
C LYS A 37 -15.40 0.12 12.72
N THR A 38 -16.23 -0.07 11.69
CA THR A 38 -16.17 -1.27 10.86
C THR A 38 -15.03 -1.15 9.86
N THR A 39 -13.81 -1.47 10.28
CA THR A 39 -12.58 -1.40 9.46
C THR A 39 -12.65 -2.22 8.17
N TYR A 40 -13.48 -3.28 8.13
CA TYR A 40 -13.72 -4.04 6.91
C TYR A 40 -14.39 -3.24 5.78
N ILE A 41 -14.99 -2.07 6.06
CA ILE A 41 -15.60 -1.23 5.02
C ILE A 41 -14.60 -0.82 3.94
N GLN A 42 -13.32 -0.70 4.30
CA GLN A 42 -12.26 -0.31 3.36
C GLN A 42 -12.09 -1.32 2.21
N THR A 43 -12.42 -2.60 2.43
CA THR A 43 -12.41 -3.59 1.35
C THR A 43 -13.42 -3.25 0.22
N TYR A 44 -14.46 -2.47 0.52
CA TYR A 44 -15.45 -2.02 -0.46
C TYR A 44 -14.96 -0.90 -1.37
N ALA A 45 -13.95 -0.13 -0.94
CA ALA A 45 -13.33 0.91 -1.74
C ALA A 45 -12.35 0.37 -2.81
N GLN A 46 -12.09 -0.94 -2.81
CA GLN A 46 -11.20 -1.57 -3.79
C GLN A 46 -11.83 -1.61 -5.19
N LEU A 47 -11.20 -0.93 -6.14
CA LEU A 47 -11.58 -0.97 -7.55
C LEU A 47 -11.30 -2.34 -8.17
N MET A 48 -12.18 -2.81 -9.05
CA MET A 48 -11.97 -4.00 -9.87
C MET A 48 -11.07 -3.64 -11.06
N ARG A 49 -9.75 -3.77 -10.87
CA ARG A 49 -8.75 -3.36 -11.86
C ARG A 49 -8.46 -4.48 -12.85
N LEU A 50 -8.33 -4.16 -14.15
CA LEU A 50 -7.94 -5.09 -15.22
C LEU A 50 -8.83 -6.34 -15.45
N ARG A 51 -9.95 -6.48 -14.71
CA ARG A 51 -10.82 -7.68 -14.75
C ARG A 51 -11.79 -7.62 -15.92
N ASN A 52 -12.03 -8.76 -16.59
CA ASN A 52 -12.94 -8.89 -17.74
C ASN A 52 -12.65 -7.93 -18.90
N GLY A 53 -11.38 -7.61 -19.16
CA GLY A 53 -11.01 -6.61 -20.18
C GLY A 53 -11.27 -5.16 -19.76
N GLY A 54 -11.57 -4.91 -18.48
CA GLY A 54 -11.80 -3.58 -17.93
C GLY A 54 -10.56 -2.69 -18.04
N SER A 55 -10.80 -1.40 -18.29
CA SER A 55 -9.77 -0.37 -18.45
C SER A 55 -9.32 0.27 -17.14
N LEU A 56 -9.96 -0.07 -16.01
CA LEU A 56 -9.63 0.49 -14.70
C LEU A 56 -8.23 0.04 -14.27
N LYS A 57 -7.38 1.01 -14.04
CA LYS A 57 -5.96 0.87 -13.69
C LYS A 57 -5.66 1.63 -12.41
N SER A 58 -4.65 1.18 -11.69
CA SER A 58 -4.09 1.96 -10.59
C SER A 58 -3.13 2.99 -11.15
N ASN A 59 -3.39 4.28 -10.93
CA ASN A 59 -2.49 5.33 -11.37
C ASN A 59 -1.09 5.15 -10.77
N LEU A 60 -1.00 4.87 -9.47
CA LEU A 60 0.27 4.66 -8.77
C LEU A 60 1.03 3.46 -9.35
N TYR A 61 0.30 2.38 -9.65
CA TYR A 61 0.92 1.20 -10.25
C TYR A 61 1.46 1.47 -11.66
N GLU A 62 0.68 2.13 -12.51
CA GLU A 62 1.10 2.40 -13.90
C GLU A 62 2.21 3.46 -13.97
N SER A 63 2.16 4.51 -13.14
CA SER A 63 3.08 5.65 -13.23
C SER A 63 4.35 5.50 -12.41
N LEU A 64 4.32 4.77 -11.29
CA LEU A 64 5.45 4.67 -10.37
C LEU A 64 6.01 3.26 -10.26
N ILE A 65 5.18 2.22 -10.29
CA ILE A 65 5.64 0.84 -10.06
C ILE A 65 6.15 0.22 -11.37
N LEU A 66 5.31 0.15 -12.41
CA LEU A 66 5.66 -0.50 -13.68
C LEU A 66 6.96 0.01 -14.32
N PRO A 67 7.30 1.32 -14.26
CA PRO A 67 8.51 1.82 -14.91
C PRO A 67 9.82 1.37 -14.25
N ILE A 68 9.80 0.95 -12.98
CA ILE A 68 11.03 0.73 -12.20
C ILE A 68 11.24 -0.74 -11.80
N ILE A 69 10.19 -1.56 -11.83
CA ILE A 69 10.31 -2.98 -11.47
C ILE A 69 10.92 -3.80 -12.62
N ALA A 70 11.76 -4.75 -12.27
CA ALA A 70 12.36 -5.70 -13.20
C ALA A 70 11.82 -7.13 -12.98
N LYS A 71 12.00 -8.00 -13.98
CA LYS A 71 11.47 -9.38 -13.93
C LYS A 71 12.20 -10.28 -12.93
N THR A 72 13.52 -10.10 -12.82
CA THR A 72 14.42 -10.98 -12.05
C THR A 72 14.30 -10.80 -10.54
N PRO A 73 14.32 -9.57 -9.98
CA PRO A 73 14.19 -9.39 -8.53
C PRO A 73 12.85 -9.95 -8.01
N ARG A 74 12.89 -10.58 -6.84
CA ARG A 74 11.72 -11.18 -6.21
C ARG A 74 10.91 -10.11 -5.47
N GLY A 75 9.71 -9.85 -5.96
CA GLY A 75 8.77 -8.90 -5.37
C GLY A 75 7.64 -9.56 -4.59
N ILE A 76 7.01 -8.78 -3.72
CA ILE A 76 5.67 -9.07 -3.20
C ILE A 76 4.77 -7.84 -3.32
N ASP A 77 3.55 -8.07 -3.78
CA ASP A 77 2.45 -7.09 -3.81
C ASP A 77 1.61 -7.25 -2.54
N PHE A 78 1.87 -6.39 -1.54
CA PHE A 78 1.20 -6.42 -0.25
C PHE A 78 -0.04 -5.54 -0.29
N GLY A 79 -1.21 -6.09 0.06
CA GLY A 79 -2.50 -5.42 -0.16
C GLY A 79 -2.91 -5.46 -1.63
N SER A 80 -2.71 -6.59 -2.30
CA SER A 80 -2.91 -6.73 -3.75
C SER A 80 -4.38 -6.66 -4.20
N GLY A 81 -5.32 -6.50 -3.26
CA GLY A 81 -6.76 -6.54 -3.49
C GLY A 81 -7.17 -7.86 -4.13
N GLN A 82 -7.55 -7.76 -5.39
CA GLN A 82 -8.00 -8.90 -6.16
C GLN A 82 -6.85 -9.68 -6.84
N GLY A 83 -5.61 -9.23 -6.69
CA GLY A 83 -4.40 -9.86 -7.23
C GLY A 83 -4.28 -9.72 -8.76
N ASP A 84 -5.02 -8.78 -9.36
CA ASP A 84 -5.12 -8.66 -10.82
C ASP A 84 -3.81 -8.15 -11.44
N TYR A 85 -3.14 -7.17 -10.81
CA TYR A 85 -1.81 -6.71 -11.21
C TYR A 85 -0.75 -7.80 -11.03
N ALA A 86 -0.74 -8.46 -9.87
CA ALA A 86 0.17 -9.56 -9.61
C ALA A 86 0.01 -10.71 -10.62
N ARG A 87 -1.23 -11.06 -10.99
CA ARG A 87 -1.51 -12.05 -12.04
C ARG A 87 -0.99 -11.60 -13.40
N MET A 88 -1.25 -10.35 -13.79
CA MET A 88 -0.77 -9.77 -15.05
C MET A 88 0.78 -9.80 -15.11
N LEU A 89 1.46 -9.38 -14.05
CA LEU A 89 2.91 -9.33 -14.01
C LEU A 89 3.54 -10.73 -14.02
N ARG A 90 2.98 -11.69 -13.27
CA ARG A 90 3.42 -13.09 -13.36
C ARG A 90 3.28 -13.63 -14.79
N ALA A 91 2.17 -13.34 -15.48
CA ALA A 91 1.98 -13.72 -16.89
C ALA A 91 3.01 -13.08 -17.84
N LYS A 92 3.57 -11.92 -17.47
CA LYS A 92 4.66 -11.24 -18.19
C LYS A 92 6.06 -11.74 -17.79
N GLY A 93 6.17 -12.72 -16.90
CA GLY A 93 7.42 -13.33 -16.45
C GLY A 93 8.08 -12.63 -15.27
N TYR A 94 7.35 -11.80 -14.50
CA TYR A 94 7.88 -11.22 -13.27
C TYR A 94 7.84 -12.23 -12.12
N ASN A 95 8.89 -12.24 -11.30
CA ASN A 95 8.96 -13.02 -10.06
C ASN A 95 8.24 -12.30 -8.91
N LEU A 96 6.91 -12.32 -8.95
CA LEU A 96 6.05 -11.54 -8.04
C LEU A 96 5.07 -12.43 -7.27
N HIS A 97 5.15 -12.37 -5.94
CA HIS A 97 4.14 -12.91 -5.03
C HIS A 97 3.11 -11.81 -4.67
N ASP A 98 1.98 -12.17 -4.07
CA ASP A 98 0.95 -11.24 -3.67
C ASP A 98 0.22 -11.73 -2.41
N LEU A 99 -0.21 -10.78 -1.57
CA LEU A 99 -0.99 -11.02 -0.35
C LEU A 99 -2.12 -10.00 -0.25
N GLU A 100 -3.33 -10.48 0.05
CA GLU A 100 -4.47 -9.65 0.45
C GLU A 100 -5.16 -10.27 1.68
N LEU A 101 -5.17 -9.50 2.77
CA LEU A 101 -5.73 -9.92 4.07
C LEU A 101 -7.26 -9.73 4.15
N PHE A 102 -7.82 -8.90 3.28
CA PHE A 102 -9.25 -8.57 3.21
C PHE A 102 -9.85 -8.91 1.85
N ARG A 103 -9.45 -10.05 1.26
CA ARG A 103 -9.86 -10.44 -0.09
C ARG A 103 -11.38 -10.65 -0.14
N ARG A 104 -12.06 -10.10 -1.15
CA ARG A 104 -13.50 -10.32 -1.37
C ARG A 104 -13.77 -11.47 -2.34
N LYS A 105 -14.89 -12.18 -2.11
CA LYS A 105 -15.42 -13.18 -3.03
C LYS A 105 -16.15 -12.49 -4.19
N GLY A 106 -15.49 -12.43 -5.35
CA GLY A 106 -16.05 -11.79 -6.55
C GLY A 106 -16.35 -10.31 -6.35
N ALA A 107 -17.53 -9.85 -6.78
CA ALA A 107 -18.03 -8.49 -6.53
C ALA A 107 -18.90 -8.39 -5.27
N GLY A 108 -19.03 -9.48 -4.50
CA GLY A 108 -19.85 -9.53 -3.31
C GLY A 108 -19.19 -8.89 -2.09
N ASN A 109 -19.99 -8.70 -1.04
CA ASN A 109 -19.56 -8.05 0.19
C ASN A 109 -18.97 -8.99 1.25
N THR A 110 -18.64 -10.22 0.86
CA THR A 110 -18.16 -11.28 1.76
C THR A 110 -16.66 -11.50 1.57
N LEU A 111 -15.95 -11.62 2.70
CA LEU A 111 -14.54 -11.98 2.71
C LEU A 111 -14.33 -13.43 2.25
N ASP A 112 -13.37 -13.62 1.36
CA ASP A 112 -12.91 -14.93 0.89
C ASP A 112 -11.83 -15.48 1.82
N ARG A 113 -12.27 -15.91 3.01
CA ARG A 113 -11.38 -16.43 4.07
C ARG A 113 -10.51 -17.60 3.58
N THR A 114 -11.06 -18.46 2.73
CA THR A 114 -10.35 -19.61 2.19
C THR A 114 -9.21 -19.16 1.28
N ALA A 115 -9.46 -18.22 0.38
CA ALA A 115 -8.40 -17.66 -0.46
C ALA A 115 -7.36 -16.89 0.35
N THR A 116 -7.79 -16.06 1.31
CA THR A 116 -6.88 -15.32 2.20
C THR A 116 -5.97 -16.26 2.99
N ASN A 117 -6.52 -17.29 3.64
CA ASN A 117 -5.70 -18.27 4.37
C ASN A 117 -4.70 -18.97 3.45
N ARG A 118 -5.11 -19.35 2.23
CA ARG A 118 -4.21 -19.96 1.25
C ARG A 118 -3.08 -19.01 0.83
N MET A 119 -3.36 -17.72 0.67
CA MET A 119 -2.32 -16.71 0.37
C MET A 119 -1.32 -16.60 1.53
N ILE A 120 -1.81 -16.65 2.78
CA ILE A 120 -0.96 -16.65 3.98
C ILE A 120 -0.08 -17.91 4.03
N ASP A 121 -0.67 -19.09 3.85
CA ASP A 121 0.07 -20.37 3.86
C ASP A 121 1.16 -20.37 2.78
N THR A 122 0.81 -19.90 1.58
CA THR A 122 1.75 -19.81 0.45
C THR A 122 2.85 -18.80 0.73
N LEU A 123 2.55 -17.66 1.36
CA LEU A 123 3.55 -16.69 1.79
C LEU A 123 4.52 -17.29 2.81
N VAL A 124 4.01 -18.01 3.81
CA VAL A 124 4.82 -18.66 4.83
C VAL A 124 5.77 -19.68 4.20
N ASP A 125 5.28 -20.51 3.28
CA ASP A 125 6.10 -21.51 2.60
C ASP A 125 7.12 -20.89 1.65
N ASP A 126 6.75 -19.84 0.91
CA ASP A 126 7.64 -19.09 0.02
C ASP A 126 8.74 -18.37 0.82
N LEU A 127 8.43 -17.84 2.01
CA LEU A 127 9.43 -17.28 2.94
C LEU A 127 10.39 -18.34 3.47
N LYS A 128 9.88 -19.52 3.86
CA LYS A 128 10.71 -20.64 4.35
C LYS A 128 11.66 -21.18 3.28
N THR A 129 11.19 -21.28 2.04
CA THR A 129 11.92 -21.94 0.96
C THR A 129 12.82 -20.99 0.18
N ARG A 130 12.41 -19.73 0.01
CA ARG A 130 13.09 -18.75 -0.87
C ARG A 130 13.55 -17.48 -0.13
N GLY A 131 13.27 -17.38 1.17
CA GLY A 131 13.70 -16.28 2.03
C GLY A 131 12.86 -15.01 1.83
N ARG A 132 13.45 -13.85 2.10
CA ARG A 132 12.82 -12.52 2.00
C ARG A 132 12.82 -11.96 0.57
N TYR A 133 12.05 -10.89 0.35
CA TYR A 133 11.85 -10.24 -0.95
C TYR A 133 12.88 -9.13 -1.20
N ASP A 134 13.19 -8.88 -2.48
CA ASP A 134 14.05 -7.78 -2.92
C ASP A 134 13.31 -6.44 -2.93
N TYR A 135 11.98 -6.46 -3.11
CA TYR A 135 11.13 -5.28 -2.99
C TYR A 135 9.72 -5.64 -2.52
N VAL A 136 9.03 -4.66 -1.96
CA VAL A 136 7.62 -4.76 -1.58
C VAL A 136 6.85 -3.62 -2.24
N ILE A 137 5.77 -3.98 -2.91
CA ILE A 137 4.78 -3.04 -3.45
C ILE A 137 3.71 -2.82 -2.38
N CYS A 138 3.37 -1.56 -2.12
CA CYS A 138 2.31 -1.14 -1.21
C CYS A 138 1.44 -0.08 -1.91
N ASP A 139 0.67 -0.50 -2.91
CA ASP A 139 -0.25 0.42 -3.60
C ASP A 139 -1.43 0.78 -2.68
N SER A 140 -1.45 2.01 -2.18
CA SER A 140 -2.53 2.60 -1.38
C SER A 140 -2.81 1.89 -0.04
N VAL A 141 -1.87 1.07 0.46
CA VAL A 141 -2.04 0.29 1.70
C VAL A 141 -2.00 1.19 2.93
N LEU A 142 -0.95 2.00 3.08
CA LEU A 142 -0.81 2.89 4.24
C LEU A 142 -1.93 3.95 4.27
N ASN A 143 -2.43 4.39 3.11
CA ASN A 143 -3.58 5.27 3.03
C ASN A 143 -4.87 4.67 3.59
N SER A 144 -4.91 3.35 3.80
CA SER A 144 -6.06 2.63 4.32
C SER A 144 -5.96 2.30 5.81
N VAL A 145 -4.88 2.65 6.51
CA VAL A 145 -4.84 2.44 7.97
C VAL A 145 -5.62 3.54 8.69
N ASP A 146 -6.28 3.19 9.79
CA ASP A 146 -7.18 4.09 10.53
C ASP A 146 -6.66 4.46 11.93
N SER A 147 -5.45 4.00 12.24
CA SER A 147 -4.78 4.09 13.54
C SER A 147 -3.27 3.97 13.37
N VAL A 148 -2.54 4.58 14.29
CA VAL A 148 -1.08 4.54 14.34
C VAL A 148 -0.61 3.10 14.60
N GLU A 149 -1.34 2.35 15.41
CA GLU A 149 -1.09 0.94 15.69
C GLU A 149 -1.19 0.06 14.44
N ALA A 150 -2.21 0.30 13.60
CA ALA A 150 -2.35 -0.39 12.32
C ALA A 150 -1.21 -0.03 11.35
N GLU A 151 -0.82 1.25 11.30
CA GLU A 151 0.34 1.70 10.51
C GLU A 151 1.62 0.99 10.94
N TRP A 152 1.93 0.99 12.24
CA TRP A 152 3.10 0.29 12.79
C TRP A 152 3.06 -1.21 12.53
N SER A 153 1.88 -1.83 12.61
CA SER A 153 1.70 -3.24 12.31
C SER A 153 2.03 -3.54 10.85
N VAL A 154 1.53 -2.73 9.91
CA VAL A 154 1.87 -2.83 8.49
C VAL A 154 3.37 -2.66 8.28
N LEU A 155 3.98 -1.57 8.78
CA LEU A 155 5.40 -1.30 8.62
C LEU A 155 6.29 -2.42 9.19
N THR A 156 5.88 -3.02 10.31
CA THR A 156 6.57 -4.16 10.91
C THR A 156 6.54 -5.39 10.00
N VAL A 157 5.40 -5.69 9.39
CA VAL A 157 5.27 -6.77 8.40
C VAL A 157 6.14 -6.48 7.18
N LEU A 158 6.06 -5.27 6.61
CA LEU A 158 6.86 -4.88 5.44
C LEU A 158 8.36 -5.01 5.70
N LYS A 159 8.82 -4.58 6.88
CA LYS A 159 10.22 -4.75 7.31
C LYS A 159 10.63 -6.21 7.41
N GLY A 160 9.74 -7.08 7.90
CA GLY A 160 9.96 -8.53 7.96
C GLY A 160 10.04 -9.19 6.59
N LEU A 161 9.31 -8.66 5.60
CA LEU A 161 9.29 -9.16 4.22
C LEU A 161 10.52 -8.75 3.41
N CYS A 162 11.12 -7.59 3.68
CA CYS A 162 12.26 -7.07 2.92
C CYS A 162 13.62 -7.68 3.34
N LYS A 163 14.48 -7.96 2.37
CA LYS A 163 15.92 -8.20 2.61
C LYS A 163 16.57 -6.93 3.16
N SER A 164 17.56 -7.09 4.04
CA SER A 164 18.23 -6.00 4.77
C SER A 164 19.01 -4.99 3.91
N TRP A 165 19.26 -5.29 2.63
CA TRP A 165 20.12 -4.49 1.74
C TRP A 165 19.39 -3.87 0.55
N TRP A 166 18.08 -4.06 0.44
CA TRP A 166 17.26 -3.52 -0.64
C TRP A 166 16.08 -2.74 -0.05
N VAL A 167 16.20 -1.41 -0.07
CA VAL A 167 15.15 -0.48 0.33
C VAL A 167 14.51 0.08 -0.94
N ASN A 168 13.70 -0.74 -1.60
CA ASN A 168 12.65 -0.23 -2.48
C ASN A 168 11.32 -0.63 -1.86
N ILE A 169 11.00 -0.03 -0.72
CA ILE A 169 9.60 0.04 -0.30
C ILE A 169 9.03 1.19 -1.10
N LEU A 170 8.20 0.85 -2.08
CA LEU A 170 7.51 1.84 -2.90
C LEU A 170 6.33 2.36 -2.12
N PHE A 171 6.63 3.32 -1.23
CA PHE A 171 5.64 4.14 -0.57
C PHE A 171 5.27 5.29 -1.50
N TRP A 172 3.97 5.52 -1.67
CA TRP A 172 3.47 6.87 -1.85
C TRP A 172 2.10 6.98 -1.20
N SER A 173 1.95 8.00 -0.35
CA SER A 173 0.69 8.43 0.27
C SER A 173 -0.05 9.37 -0.68
#